data_AF-A0A4R5JWS5-F1
#
_entry.id   AF-A0A4R5JWS5-F1
#
_cell.length_a   1.000
_cell.length_b   1.000
_cell.length_c   1.000
_cell.angle_alpha   90.00
_cell.angle_beta   90.00
_cell.angle_gamma   90.00
#
_symmetry.space_group_name_H-M   'P 1'
#
loop_
_entity.id
_entity.type
_entity.pdbx_description
1 polymer ?
#
loop_
_entity_poly.entity_id
_entity_poly.type
_entity_poly.pdbx_seq_one_letter_code
_entity_poly.pdbx_strand_id
1 'polypeptide(L)' 'MRGLEKFVSLRFLLTVVFIALGAFLHEAGHVGFSGMLIIMMLPNIVFIIIRVRNRNQAR' A
#
# COMPACT_ATOMS: atom_id res chain seq x y z
N MET A 1 18.46 12.18 8.13
CA MET A 1 17.10 12.53 7.63
C MET A 1 16.73 11.85 6.29
N ARG A 2 17.69 11.48 5.42
CA ARG A 2 17.44 10.84 4.10
C ARG A 2 16.65 9.51 4.08
N GLY A 3 16.63 8.74 5.17
CA GLY A 3 15.93 7.46 5.21
C GLY A 3 14.40 7.59 5.30
N LEU A 4 13.91 8.52 6.14
CA LEU A 4 12.49 8.66 6.42
C LEU A 4 11.72 9.18 5.19
N GLU A 5 12.29 10.15 4.48
CA GLU A 5 11.70 10.75 3.27
C GLU A 5 11.56 9.72 2.14
N LYS A 6 12.56 8.85 1.96
CA LYS A 6 12.51 7.78 0.95
C LYS A 6 11.38 6.77 1.23
N PHE A 7 11.15 6.41 2.48
CA PHE A 7 10.06 5.50 2.86
C PHE A 7 8.69 6.13 2.67
N VAL A 8 8.54 7.42 2.97
CA VAL A 8 7.28 8.16 2.76
C VAL A 8 6.98 8.29 1.26
N SER A 9 7.96 8.66 0.45
CA SER A 9 7.79 8.76 -1.01
C SER A 9 7.49 7.40 -1.65
N LEU A 10 8.14 6.32 -1.20
CA LEU A 10 7.87 4.98 -1.71
C LEU A 10 6.46 4.49 -1.34
N ARG A 11 6.01 4.77 -0.10
CA ARG A 11 4.64 4.48 0.33
C ARG A 11 3.63 5.23 -0.50
N PHE A 12 3.85 6.53 -0.71
CA PHE A 12 2.95 7.36 -1.49
C PHE A 12 2.86 6.85 -2.95
N LEU A 13 3.99 6.56 -3.57
CA LEU A 13 4.05 6.02 -4.93
C LEU A 13 3.29 4.69 -5.03
N LEU A 14 3.54 3.75 -4.12
CA LEU A 14 2.85 2.45 -4.07
C LEU A 14 1.34 2.63 -3.84
N THR A 15 0.94 3.53 -2.95
CA THR A 15 -0.49 3.80 -2.73
C THR A 15 -1.16 4.33 -3.99
N VAL A 16 -0.57 5.30 -4.68
CA VAL A 16 -1.12 5.82 -5.95
C VAL A 16 -1.22 4.73 -7.01
N VAL A 17 -0.18 3.90 -7.16
CA VAL A 17 -0.18 2.78 -8.12
C VAL A 17 -1.29 1.78 -7.80
N PHE A 18 -1.46 1.38 -6.54
CA PHE A 18 -2.50 0.43 -6.14
C PHE A 18 -3.92 1.03 -6.21
N ILE A 19 -4.06 2.34 -6.02
CA ILE A 19 -5.34 3.04 -6.25
C ILE A 19 -5.71 2.98 -7.73
N ALA A 20 -4.76 3.32 -8.62
CA ALA A 20 -4.97 3.26 -10.07
C ALA A 20 -5.25 1.83 -10.54
N LEU A 21 -4.50 0.84 -10.03
CA LEU A 21 -4.75 -0.59 -10.29
C LEU A 21 -6.13 -1.03 -9.81
N GLY A 22 -6.51 -0.66 -8.58
CA GLY A 22 -7.82 -1.00 -8.02
C GLY A 22 -8.97 -0.41 -8.84
N ALA A 23 -8.84 0.85 -9.27
CA ALA A 23 -9.81 1.51 -10.15
C ALA A 23 -9.89 0.84 -11.52
N PHE A 24 -8.75 0.54 -12.14
CA PHE A 24 -8.68 -0.10 -13.45
C PHE A 24 -9.28 -1.52 -13.43
N LEU A 25 -8.94 -2.34 -12.44
CA LEU A 25 -9.55 -3.68 -12.31
C LEU A 25 -11.04 -3.60 -11.99
N HIS A 26 -11.48 -2.56 -11.28
CA HIS A 26 -12.89 -2.34 -10.97
C HIS A 26 -13.69 -1.99 -12.22
N GLU A 27 -13.19 -1.06 -13.05
CA GLU A 27 -13.81 -0.72 -14.33
C GLU A 27 -13.82 -1.89 -15.32
N ALA A 28 -12.79 -2.73 -15.30
CA ALA A 28 -12.73 -3.94 -16.13
C ALA A 28 -13.67 -5.06 -15.65
N GLY A 29 -14.40 -4.88 -14.54
CA GLY A 29 -15.33 -5.87 -14.00
C GLY A 29 -14.68 -7.09 -13.34
N HIS A 30 -13.35 -7.09 -13.18
CA HIS A 30 -12.62 -8.19 -12.54
C HIS A 30 -12.75 -8.17 -11.01
N VAL A 31 -12.97 -7.00 -10.42
CA VAL A 31 -13.17 -6.84 -8.96
C VAL A 31 -14.37 -5.97 -8.66
N GLY A 32 -15.24 -6.42 -7.76
CA GLY A 32 -16.32 -5.60 -7.22
C GLY A 32 -15.80 -4.50 -6.28
N PHE A 33 -16.71 -3.66 -5.77
CA PHE A 33 -16.39 -2.56 -4.84
C PHE A 33 -15.53 -3.02 -3.64
N SER A 34 -15.86 -4.18 -3.08
CA SER A 34 -15.11 -4.79 -1.97
C SER A 34 -13.68 -5.17 -2.37
N GLY A 35 -13.47 -5.64 -3.60
CA GLY A 35 -12.14 -6.02 -4.09
C GLY A 35 -11.26 -4.80 -4.37
N MET A 36 -11.84 -3.72 -4.90
CA MET A 36 -11.17 -2.43 -5.05
C MET A 36 -10.66 -1.90 -3.69
N LEU A 37 -11.50 -1.93 -2.66
CA LEU A 37 -11.11 -1.51 -1.31
C LEU A 37 -9.95 -2.36 -0.75
N ILE A 38 -9.99 -3.68 -0.95
CA ILE A 38 -8.91 -4.57 -0.51
C ILE A 38 -7.58 -4.23 -1.21
N ILE A 39 -7.61 -4.02 -2.54
CA ILE A 39 -6.42 -3.66 -3.32
C ILE A 39 -5.85 -2.31 -2.85
N MET A 40 -6.70 -1.32 -2.59
CA MET A 40 -6.27 -0.01 -2.10
C MET A 40 -5.64 -0.06 -0.72
N MET A 41 -6.13 -0.94 0.16
CA MET A 41 -5.59 -1.09 1.52
C MET A 41 -4.32 -1.93 1.59
N LEU A 42 -4.08 -2.80 0.60
CA LEU A 42 -2.96 -3.72 0.52
C LEU A 42 -1.58 -3.06 0.79
N PRO A 43 -1.20 -1.94 0.14
CA PRO A 43 0.06 -1.27 0.44
C PRO A 43 0.12 -0.75 1.88
N ASN A 44 -0.98 -0.21 2.43
CA ASN A 44 -1.01 0.24 3.82
C ASN A 44 -0.75 -0.91 4.80
N ILE A 45 -1.34 -2.09 4.56
CA ILE A 45 -1.11 -3.28 5.39
C ILE A 45 0.35 -3.74 5.30
N VAL A 46 0.93 -3.79 4.10
CA VAL A 46 2.35 -4.15 3.91
C VAL A 46 3.27 -3.21 4.68
N PHE A 47 3.05 -1.90 4.59
CA PHE A 47 3.84 -0.91 5.35
C PHE A 47 3.65 -1.03 6.86
N ILE A 48 2.44 -1.36 7.33
CA ILE A 48 2.19 -1.63 8.76
C ILE A 48 2.99 -2.85 9.21
N ILE A 49 2.95 -3.95 8.47
CA ILE A 49 3.68 -5.18 8.80
C ILE A 49 5.20 -4.92 8.83
N ILE A 50 5.74 -4.24 7.83
CA ILE A 50 7.17 -3.87 7.79
C ILE A 50 7.52 -3.00 9.00
N ARG A 51 6.67 -2.02 9.35
CA ARG A 51 6.89 -1.14 10.51
C ARG A 51 6.85 -1.90 11.83
N VAL A 52 5.94 -2.87 11.99
CA VAL A 52 5.84 -3.72 13.18
C VAL A 52 7.07 -4.63 13.28
N ARG A 53 7.46 -5.27 12.17
CA ARG A 53 8.62 -6.16 12.11
C ARG A 53 9.94 -5.42 12.40
N ASN A 54 10.14 -4.23 11.84
CA ASN A 54 11.32 -3.39 12.17
C ASN A 54 11.32 -2.93 13.62
N ARG A 55 10.16 -2.70 14.24
CA ARG A 55 10.09 -2.38 15.67
C ARG A 55 10.43 -3.58 16.56
N ASN A 56 10.04 -4.79 16.16
CA ASN A 56 10.39 -6.01 16.88
C ASN A 56 11.87 -6.39 16.74
N GLN A 57 12.54 -6.08 15.63
CA GLN A 57 13.98 -6.32 15.48
C GLN A 57 14.87 -5.29 16.19
N ALA A 58 14.31 -4.16 16.63
CA ALA A 58 15.02 -3.13 17.38
C ALA A 58 14.85 -3.27 18.91
N ARG A 59 14.21 -4.35 19.38
CA ARG A 59 14.17 -4.80 20.78
C ARG A 59 15.07 -6.01 20.94
#